data_AF-A0A534ZHJ3-F1
#
_entry.id   AF-A0A534ZHJ3-F1
#
_cell.length_a   1.000
_cell.length_b   1.000
_cell.length_c   1.000
_cell.angle_alpha   90.00
_cell.angle_beta   90.00
_cell.angle_gamma   90.00
#
_symmetry.space_group_name_H-M   'P 1'
#
loop_
_entity.id
_entity.type
_entity.pdbx_description
1 polymer ?
#
loop_
_entity_poly.entity_id
_entity_poly.type
_entity_poly.pdbx_seq_one_letter_code
_entity_poly.pdbx_strand_id
1 'polypeptide(L)'
;MEPHKRLALAVLQTVVDDYRGSSYRRAAGFAPRLDQRAYLEARAYLASTDRSWPFSFENLCEAVGLDPGSLRHQLTKGAPA
;
A
#
# COMPACT_ATOMS: atom_id res chain seq x y z
N MET A 1 -5.23 20.84 0.24
CA MET A 1 -4.87 19.53 -0.34
C MET A 1 -5.92 19.20 -1.40
N GLU A 2 -5.49 19.02 -2.65
CA GLU A 2 -6.39 18.74 -3.77
C GLU A 2 -7.21 17.45 -3.55
N PRO A 3 -8.48 17.37 -4.00
CA PRO A 3 -9.33 16.18 -3.81
C PRO A 3 -8.74 14.92 -4.44
N HIS A 4 -8.09 15.03 -5.60
CA HIS A 4 -7.42 13.91 -6.26
C HIS A 4 -6.24 13.36 -5.43
N LYS A 5 -5.44 14.23 -4.80
CA LYS A 5 -4.33 13.83 -3.92
C LYS A 5 -4.82 13.14 -2.66
N ARG A 6 -5.95 13.60 -2.10
CA ARG A 6 -6.58 12.96 -0.93
C ARG A 6 -7.06 11.54 -1.26
N LEU A 7 -7.69 11.36 -2.42
CA LEU A 7 -8.11 10.04 -2.88
C LEU A 7 -6.89 9.13 -3.12
N ALA A 8 -5.86 9.63 -3.81
CA ALA A 8 -4.64 8.88 -4.06
C ALA A 8 -3.95 8.41 -2.76
N LEU A 9 -3.87 9.30 -1.77
CA LEU A 9 -3.32 8.97 -0.46
C LEU A 9 -4.18 7.93 0.28
N ALA A 10 -5.51 8.06 0.23
CA ALA A 10 -6.42 7.10 0.87
C ALA A 10 -6.25 5.70 0.26
N VAL A 11 -6.17 5.58 -1.07
CA VAL A 11 -5.94 4.30 -1.75
C VAL A 11 -4.58 3.72 -1.36
N LEU A 12 -3.51 4.53 -1.37
CA LEU A 12 -2.19 4.07 -0.94
C LEU A 12 -2.18 3.57 0.51
N GLN A 13 -2.86 4.29 1.40
CA GLN A 13 -2.98 3.92 2.82
C GLN A 13 -3.68 2.57 2.98
N THR A 14 -4.80 2.35 2.28
CA THR A 14 -5.52 1.06 2.29
C THR A 14 -4.63 -0.08 1.82
N VAL A 15 -3.93 0.07 0.69
CA VAL A 15 -3.03 -0.97 0.16
C VAL A 15 -1.90 -1.29 1.14
N VAL A 16 -1.35 -0.28 1.82
CA VAL A 16 -0.29 -0.47 2.82
C VAL A 16 -0.83 -1.19 4.07
N ASP A 17 -2.06 -0.89 4.48
CA ASP A 17 -2.70 -1.55 5.61
C ASP A 17 -3.03 -3.01 5.31
N ASP A 18 -3.47 -3.31 4.09
CA ASP A 18 -3.69 -4.68 3.60
C ASP A 18 -2.35 -5.45 3.51
N TYR A 19 -1.30 -4.81 2.98
CA TYR A 19 0.03 -5.41 2.85
C TYR A 19 0.70 -5.69 4.21
N ARG A 20 0.58 -4.79 5.19
CA ARG A 20 1.19 -4.99 6.52
C ARG A 20 0.31 -5.83 7.45
N GLY A 21 -0.91 -6.17 7.03
CA GLY A 21 -1.96 -6.73 7.86
C GLY A 21 -2.48 -5.71 8.88
N SER A 22 -3.80 -5.74 9.12
CA SER A 22 -4.58 -4.80 9.95
C SER A 22 -3.73 -4.10 11.01
N SER A 23 -3.22 -2.92 10.64
CA SER A 23 -2.43 -2.02 11.50
C SER A 23 -3.19 -1.70 12.78
N TYR A 24 -4.51 -1.60 12.68
CA TYR A 24 -5.45 -1.51 13.81
C TYR A 24 -5.31 -2.67 14.81
N ARG A 25 -5.27 -3.93 14.35
CA ARG A 25 -5.12 -5.09 15.26
C ARG A 25 -3.78 -5.11 15.96
N ARG A 26 -2.70 -4.75 15.26
CA ARG A 26 -1.37 -4.60 15.86
C ARG A 26 -1.35 -3.48 16.90
N ALA A 27 -1.94 -2.32 16.59
CA ALA A 27 -2.05 -1.20 17.54
C ALA A 27 -2.91 -1.55 18.77
N ALA A 28 -3.91 -2.42 18.59
CA ALA A 28 -4.78 -2.91 19.65
C ALA A 28 -4.25 -4.17 20.38
N GLY A 29 -2.99 -4.58 20.13
CA GLY A 29 -2.34 -5.70 20.84
C GLY A 29 -2.82 -7.10 20.43
N PHE A 30 -3.62 -7.22 19.38
CA PHE A 30 -4.07 -8.50 18.85
C PHE A 30 -3.03 -9.10 17.90
N ALA A 31 -2.93 -10.43 17.90
CA ALA A 31 -2.15 -11.15 16.90
C ALA A 31 -2.58 -10.71 15.49
N PRO A 32 -1.63 -10.40 14.58
CA PRO A 32 -1.97 -10.05 13.22
C PRO A 32 -2.77 -11.19 12.61
N ARG A 33 -4.01 -10.93 12.19
CA ARG A 33 -4.67 -11.80 11.21
C ARG A 33 -4.42 -11.17 9.87
N LEU A 34 -3.43 -11.71 9.17
CA LEU A 34 -3.20 -11.39 7.78
C LEU A 34 -4.34 -12.06 7.01
N ASP A 35 -5.23 -11.28 6.44
CA ASP A 35 -6.08 -11.81 5.37
C ASP A 35 -5.14 -12.13 4.22
N GLN A 36 -4.83 -13.42 4.05
CA GLN A 36 -3.85 -13.89 3.08
C GLN A 36 -4.24 -13.47 1.66
N ARG A 37 -5.54 -13.36 1.36
CA ARG A 37 -6.01 -12.90 0.07
C ARG A 37 -5.72 -11.41 -0.11
N ALA A 38 -6.14 -10.57 0.84
CA ALA A 38 -5.89 -9.13 0.78
C ALA A 38 -4.39 -8.81 0.71
N TYR A 39 -3.57 -9.55 1.47
CA TYR A 39 -2.11 -9.43 1.41
C TYR A 39 -1.55 -9.76 0.03
N LEU A 40 -1.97 -10.87 -0.59
CA LEU A 40 -1.49 -11.28 -1.90
C LEU A 40 -1.93 -10.30 -2.99
N GLU A 41 -3.17 -9.82 -2.93
CA GLU A 41 -3.70 -8.80 -3.84
C GLU A 41 -2.94 -7.48 -3.70
N ALA A 42 -2.72 -6.99 -2.47
CA ALA A 42 -1.93 -5.79 -2.20
C ALA A 42 -0.47 -5.95 -2.65
N ARG A 43 0.14 -7.12 -2.41
CA ARG A 43 1.51 -7.41 -2.86
C ARG A 43 1.63 -7.40 -4.38
N ALA A 44 0.68 -8.01 -5.09
CA ALA A 44 0.65 -8.02 -6.55
C ALA A 44 0.47 -6.61 -7.11
N TYR A 45 -0.43 -5.82 -6.50
CA TYR A 45 -0.66 -4.43 -6.86
C TYR A 45 0.59 -3.56 -6.65
N LEU A 46 1.26 -3.66 -5.50
CA LEU A 46 2.50 -2.94 -5.21
C LEU A 46 3.65 -3.34 -6.15
N ALA A 47 3.71 -4.60 -6.57
CA ALA A 47 4.70 -5.10 -7.51
C ALA A 47 4.42 -4.70 -8.97
N SER A 48 3.20 -4.28 -9.29
CA SER A 48 2.83 -3.85 -10.63
C SER A 48 3.54 -2.55 -11.01
N THR A 49 4.07 -2.51 -12.23
CA THR A 49 4.64 -1.32 -12.88
C THR A 49 3.73 -0.76 -13.98
N ASP A 50 2.50 -1.27 -14.06
CA ASP A 50 1.51 -0.79 -15.02
C ASP A 50 1.16 0.68 -14.72
N ARG A 51 1.13 1.53 -15.76
CA ARG A 51 0.78 2.96 -15.68
C ARG A 51 -0.46 3.30 -16.50
N SER A 52 -1.07 2.32 -17.16
CA SER A 52 -2.20 2.50 -18.08
C SER A 52 -3.48 2.98 -17.38
N TRP A 53 -3.64 2.69 -16.08
CA TRP A 53 -4.80 3.08 -15.29
C TRP A 53 -4.49 4.23 -14.31
N PRO A 54 -5.38 5.23 -14.14
CA PRO A 54 -5.14 6.38 -13.25
C PRO A 54 -4.87 6.03 -11.78
N PHE A 55 -5.36 4.89 -11.30
CA PHE A 55 -5.15 4.40 -9.94
C PHE A 55 -4.10 3.28 -9.89
N SER A 56 -3.17 3.24 -10.85
CA SER A 56 -2.00 2.36 -10.73
C SER A 56 -1.07 2.85 -9.63
N PHE A 57 -0.34 1.93 -8.99
CA PHE A 57 0.58 2.25 -7.90
C PHE A 57 1.59 3.34 -8.28
N GLU A 58 2.15 3.24 -9.48
CA GLU A 58 3.08 4.21 -10.04
C GLU A 58 2.44 5.61 -10.14
N ASN A 59 1.25 5.71 -10.75
CA ASN A 59 0.55 6.99 -10.91
C ASN A 59 0.12 7.58 -9.56
N LEU A 60 -0.28 6.74 -8.61
CA LEU A 60 -0.63 7.18 -7.26
C LEU A 60 0.56 7.77 -6.53
N CYS A 61 1.72 7.10 -6.57
CA CYS A 61 2.96 7.59 -5.97
C CYS A 61 3.37 8.93 -6.58
N GLU A 62 3.34 9.05 -7.91
CA GLU A 62 3.65 10.30 -8.60
C GLU A 62 2.69 11.44 -8.21
N ALA A 63 1.39 11.15 -8.12
CA ALA A 63 0.38 12.15 -7.74
C ALA A 63 0.58 12.73 -6.34
N VAL A 64 1.16 11.96 -5.41
CA VAL A 64 1.46 12.40 -4.04
C VAL A 64 2.93 12.79 -3.84
N GLY A 65 3.78 12.67 -4.87
CA GLY A 65 5.20 13.01 -4.80
C GLY A 65 6.08 11.98 -4.08
N LEU A 66 5.68 10.71 -4.07
CA LEU A 66 6.45 9.59 -3.53
C LEU A 66 7.20 8.85 -4.65
N ASP A 67 8.38 8.34 -4.33
CA ASP A 67 9.11 7.41 -5.22
C ASP A 67 8.59 5.97 -5.03
N PRO A 68 8.02 5.34 -6.09
CA PRO A 68 7.49 3.98 -6.02
C PRO A 68 8.52 2.94 -5.56
N GLY A 69 9.78 3.08 -6.00
CA GLY A 69 10.87 2.16 -5.65
C GLY A 69 11.20 2.20 -4.16
N SER A 70 11.35 3.40 -3.62
CA SER A 70 11.61 3.64 -2.19
C SER A 70 10.47 3.13 -1.32
N LEU A 71 9.21 3.30 -1.74
CA LEU A 71 8.07 2.81 -0.99
C LEU A 71 8.03 1.28 -0.95
N ARG A 72 8.29 0.60 -2.09
CA ARG A 72 8.43 -0.87 -2.13
C ARG A 72 9.55 -1.37 -1.21
N HIS A 73 10.70 -0.70 -1.22
CA HIS A 73 11.83 -1.04 -0.36
C HIS A 73 11.49 -0.89 1.13
N GLN A 74 10.78 0.16 1.51
CA GLN A 74 10.35 0.34 2.90
C GLN A 74 9.31 -0.70 3.35
N LEU A 75 8.40 -1.10 2.45
CA LEU A 75 7.38 -2.10 2.75
C LEU A 75 7.98 -3.50 2.92
N THR A 76 8.93 -3.87 2.08
CA THR A 76 9.63 -5.17 2.16
C THR A 76 10.52 -5.29 3.40
N LYS A 77 11.17 -4.21 3.86
CA LYS A 77 11.96 -4.21 5.11
C LYS A 77 11.13 -4.43 6.38
N GLY A 78 9.84 -4.10 6.35
CA GLY A 78 8.95 -4.22 7.51
C GLY A 78 8.05 -5.46 7.48
N ALA A 79 8.13 -6.28 6.42
CA ALA A 79 7.36 -7.51 6.34
C ALA A 79 8.01 -8.59 7.22
N PRO A 80 7.23 -9.35 8.02
CA PRO A 80 7.77 -10.54 8.68
C PRO A 80 8.25 -11.53 7.62
N ALA A 81 9.45 -12.09 7.84
CA ALA A 81 10.06 -13.11 7.00
C ALA A 81 9.19 -14.38 6.91
#